data_AF-A0A6P0X2B7-F1
#
_entry.id   AF-A0A6P0X2B7-F1
#
_cell.length_a   1.000
_cell.length_b   1.000
_cell.length_c   1.000
_cell.angle_alpha   90.00
_cell.angle_beta   90.00
_cell.angle_gamma   90.00
#
_symmetry.space_group_name_H-M   'P 1'
#
loop_
_entity.id
_entity.type
_entity.pdbx_description
1 polymer ?
#
loop_
_entity_poly.entity_id
_entity_poly.type
_entity_poly.pdbx_seq_one_letter_code
_entity_poly.pdbx_strand_id
1 'polypeptide(L)'
;MNDWKIFHGNREPHDEISTLPDAPSWRQFKLQKDINQKVLKARWQKILNLVREDSREYQRGKNFRVLSLPQDSEPGKQGKIYQEYQELIDGVNAAIYLRRPLLVTGRPGSGKTSLAYAIAYELQLGPVLAWSITTRTILHHGLYNYDAIARLQHLQLLKLKQEIGQGAPQQLEENIGQYLQLGPVGTAFLPSYRPRVLLIDEIDKSDINLPNDLLNLFEEGGYSIPELERLKTQAAIVRTADVGVATKIVGGRVQCYQFPLVVMT
;
A
#
# COMPACT_ATOMS: atom_id res chain seq x y z
N MET A 1 11.98 7.55 -30.76
CA MET A 1 11.01 6.72 -30.02
C MET A 1 10.62 7.52 -28.80
N ASN A 2 9.33 7.85 -28.62
CA ASN A 2 8.89 8.54 -27.41
C ASN A 2 9.20 7.65 -26.22
N ASP A 3 10.02 8.14 -25.31
CA ASP A 3 10.32 7.43 -24.08
C ASP A 3 9.07 7.49 -23.20
N TRP A 4 8.28 6.41 -23.24
CA TRP A 4 7.07 6.24 -22.43
C TRP A 4 7.41 5.76 -21.02
N LYS A 5 8.70 5.59 -20.71
CA LYS A 5 9.17 5.10 -19.43
C LYS A 5 9.15 6.24 -18.43
N ILE A 6 8.54 5.96 -17.30
CA ILE A 6 8.62 6.79 -16.10
C ILE A 6 9.52 6.17 -15.06
N PHE A 7 9.69 4.84 -15.03
CA PHE A 7 10.69 4.17 -14.22
C PHE A 7 11.86 3.79 -15.14
N HIS A 8 13.05 4.29 -14.81
CA HIS A 8 14.28 4.13 -15.58
C HIS A 8 15.24 3.13 -14.93
N GLY A 9 15.08 2.84 -13.64
CA GLY A 9 15.98 1.94 -12.90
C GLY A 9 17.40 2.51 -12.75
N ASN A 10 17.54 3.83 -12.88
CA ASN A 10 18.81 4.56 -12.85
C ASN A 10 19.18 5.03 -11.43
N ARG A 11 18.26 4.90 -10.46
CA ARG A 11 18.42 5.35 -9.05
C ARG A 11 18.45 6.87 -8.88
N GLU A 12 17.96 7.63 -9.85
CA GLU A 12 17.84 9.08 -9.73
C GLU A 12 16.40 9.44 -9.39
N PRO A 13 16.11 9.94 -8.18
CA PRO A 13 14.75 10.32 -7.81
C PRO A 13 14.21 11.44 -8.71
N HIS A 14 13.00 11.27 -9.23
CA HIS A 14 12.35 12.24 -10.09
C HIS A 14 10.82 12.21 -9.90
N ASP A 15 10.12 13.16 -10.53
CA ASP A 15 8.66 13.34 -10.35
C ASP A 15 7.82 13.00 -11.60
N GLU A 16 8.38 12.28 -12.59
CA GLU A 16 7.67 11.86 -13.81
C GLU A 16 6.39 11.06 -13.56
N ILE A 17 6.17 10.49 -12.38
CA ILE A 17 4.87 9.91 -12.01
C ILE A 17 3.71 10.93 -12.09
N SER A 18 4.01 12.23 -12.03
CA SER A 18 3.04 13.32 -12.19
C SER A 18 2.51 13.46 -13.63
N THR A 19 3.23 12.97 -14.64
CA THR A 19 2.83 13.05 -16.06
C THR A 19 2.03 11.83 -16.51
N LEU A 20 1.68 10.95 -15.57
CA LEU A 20 0.97 9.73 -15.89
C LEU A 20 -0.44 10.04 -16.45
N PRO A 21 -0.87 9.38 -17.55
CA PRO A 21 -2.22 9.53 -18.06
C PRO A 21 -3.31 9.10 -17.07
N ASP A 22 -4.54 9.49 -17.39
CA ASP A 22 -5.72 9.04 -16.67
C ASP A 22 -5.82 7.51 -16.63
N ALA A 23 -6.41 6.99 -15.56
CA ALA A 23 -6.57 5.56 -15.38
C ALA A 23 -7.44 4.95 -16.51
N PRO A 24 -7.09 3.76 -17.02
CA PRO A 24 -7.92 3.02 -17.96
C PRO A 24 -9.33 2.80 -17.41
N SER A 25 -10.33 2.65 -18.29
CA SER A 25 -11.75 2.52 -17.90
C SER A 25 -12.02 1.41 -16.88
N TRP A 26 -11.30 0.29 -16.98
CA TRP A 26 -11.39 -0.85 -16.04
C TRP A 26 -10.71 -0.59 -14.68
N ARG A 27 -10.10 0.58 -14.47
CA ARG A 27 -9.35 0.99 -13.27
C ARG A 27 -9.73 2.40 -12.81
N GLN A 28 -10.88 2.91 -13.23
CA GLN A 28 -11.41 4.20 -12.80
C GLN A 28 -12.22 4.05 -11.51
N PHE A 29 -11.62 4.44 -10.39
CA PHE A 29 -12.28 4.46 -9.09
C PHE A 29 -12.75 5.88 -8.75
N LYS A 30 -14.00 6.00 -8.29
CA LYS A 30 -14.58 7.31 -7.98
C LYS A 30 -14.11 7.78 -6.60
N LEU A 31 -13.77 9.06 -6.50
CA LEU A 31 -13.60 9.71 -5.21
C LEU A 31 -14.93 9.68 -4.45
N GLN A 32 -14.90 9.33 -3.17
CA GLN A 32 -16.05 9.56 -2.29
C GLN A 32 -16.34 11.07 -2.25
N LYS A 33 -17.63 11.45 -2.23
CA LYS A 33 -18.10 12.84 -2.31
C LYS A 33 -17.48 13.76 -1.25
N ASP A 34 -17.07 13.21 -0.12
CA ASP A 34 -16.54 13.94 1.03
C ASP A 34 -15.02 14.17 0.98
N ILE A 35 -14.33 13.61 -0.02
CA ILE A 35 -12.88 13.70 -0.16
C ILE A 35 -12.55 14.80 -1.16
N ASN A 36 -11.64 15.70 -0.78
CA ASN A 36 -11.14 16.77 -1.66
C ASN A 36 -9.65 16.54 -1.96
N GLN A 37 -9.20 16.85 -3.18
CA GLN A 37 -7.79 16.81 -3.57
C GLN A 37 -6.86 17.56 -2.61
N LYS A 38 -7.30 18.68 -2.00
CA LYS A 38 -6.51 19.41 -0.99
C LYS A 38 -6.20 18.55 0.24
N VAL A 39 -7.17 17.78 0.72
CA VAL A 39 -7.02 16.88 1.86
C VAL A 39 -6.06 15.73 1.51
N LEU A 40 -6.20 15.17 0.32
CA LEU A 40 -5.30 14.13 -0.19
C LEU A 40 -3.85 14.61 -0.29
N LYS A 41 -3.63 15.82 -0.83
CA LYS A 41 -2.29 16.41 -0.95
C LYS A 41 -1.66 16.70 0.41
N ALA A 42 -2.43 17.23 1.36
CA ALA A 42 -1.95 17.47 2.72
C ALA A 42 -1.55 16.16 3.44
N ARG A 43 -2.34 15.10 3.27
CA ARG A 43 -1.99 13.77 3.78
C ARG A 43 -0.75 13.22 3.10
N TRP A 44 -0.64 13.35 1.78
CA TRP A 44 0.51 12.90 1.01
C TRP A 44 1.81 13.51 1.53
N GLN A 45 1.80 14.82 1.83
CA GLN A 45 2.97 15.47 2.43
C GLN A 45 3.37 14.86 3.78
N LYS A 46 2.39 14.52 4.64
CA LYS A 46 2.68 13.83 5.92
C LYS A 46 3.32 12.47 5.69
N ILE A 47 2.86 11.73 4.67
CA ILE A 47 3.41 10.43 4.29
C ILE A 47 4.85 10.56 3.77
N LEU A 48 5.13 11.55 2.92
CA LEU A 48 6.49 11.81 2.45
C LEU A 48 7.44 12.15 3.61
N ASN A 49 6.97 12.89 4.61
CA ASN A 49 7.76 13.20 5.81
C ASN A 49 8.05 11.97 6.68
N LEU A 50 7.40 10.82 6.45
CA LEU A 50 7.75 9.56 7.12
C LEU A 50 8.98 8.89 6.51
N VAL A 51 9.38 9.26 5.29
CA VAL A 51 10.56 8.70 4.64
C VAL A 51 11.79 9.15 5.43
N ARG A 52 12.49 8.16 5.98
CA ARG A 52 13.71 8.35 6.75
C ARG A 52 14.88 7.92 5.88
N GLU A 53 15.76 8.85 5.53
CA GLU A 53 16.88 8.56 4.63
C GLU A 53 17.90 7.59 5.24
N ASP A 54 17.97 7.53 6.57
CA ASP A 54 18.76 6.58 7.35
C ASP A 54 18.12 5.18 7.46
N SER A 55 16.88 5.01 7.00
CA SER A 55 16.17 3.73 7.11
C SER A 55 16.73 2.67 6.17
N ARG A 56 16.65 1.42 6.62
CA ARG A 56 17.08 0.25 5.82
C ARG A 56 16.31 0.14 4.51
N GLU A 57 15.03 0.48 4.52
CA GLU A 57 14.12 0.48 3.36
C GLU A 57 14.55 1.50 2.32
N TYR A 58 14.88 2.73 2.75
CA TYR A 58 15.37 3.78 1.86
C TYR A 58 16.71 3.39 1.23
N GLN A 59 17.64 2.89 2.06
CA GLN A 59 18.94 2.41 1.57
C GLN A 59 18.82 1.20 0.64
N ARG A 60 17.84 0.31 0.87
CA ARG A 60 17.53 -0.80 -0.04
C ARG A 60 17.12 -0.28 -1.41
N GLY A 61 16.21 0.69 -1.48
CA GLY A 61 15.79 1.29 -2.75
C GLY A 61 16.92 2.01 -3.47
N LYS A 62 17.64 2.88 -2.76
CA LYS A 62 18.77 3.68 -3.30
C LYS A 62 19.91 2.80 -3.84
N ASN A 63 20.25 1.74 -3.13
CA ASN A 63 21.37 0.87 -3.49
C ASN A 63 20.96 -0.26 -4.44
N PHE A 64 19.66 -0.44 -4.70
CA PHE A 64 19.20 -1.48 -5.60
C PHE A 64 19.75 -1.24 -7.00
N ARG A 65 20.51 -2.21 -7.50
CA ARG A 65 20.94 -2.23 -8.89
C ARG A 65 20.05 -3.23 -9.59
N VAL A 66 19.33 -2.76 -10.59
CA VAL A 66 18.42 -3.54 -11.43
C VAL A 66 19.19 -4.57 -12.30
N LEU A 67 20.45 -4.88 -11.97
CA LEU A 67 21.52 -5.58 -12.73
C LEU A 67 22.47 -4.56 -13.38
N SER A 68 23.64 -4.35 -12.79
CA SER A 68 24.77 -3.72 -13.49
C SER A 68 25.42 -4.78 -14.39
N LEU A 69 25.59 -4.47 -15.69
CA LEU A 69 26.38 -5.26 -16.63
C LEU A 69 27.72 -5.64 -15.96
N PRO A 70 28.07 -6.93 -15.82
CA PRO A 70 29.40 -7.31 -15.38
C PRO A 70 30.40 -6.83 -16.43
N GLN A 71 31.34 -5.98 -16.04
CA GLN A 71 32.38 -5.46 -16.94
C GLN A 71 33.22 -6.59 -17.60
N ASP A 72 33.23 -7.78 -17.00
CA ASP A 72 34.04 -8.93 -17.41
C ASP A 72 33.22 -10.13 -17.98
N SER A 73 31.98 -9.91 -18.45
CA SER A 73 31.15 -11.01 -18.99
C SER A 73 31.31 -11.20 -20.50
N GLU A 74 31.34 -12.46 -20.96
CA GLU A 74 31.40 -12.82 -22.39
C GLU A 74 30.30 -12.10 -23.20
N PRO A 75 30.57 -11.65 -24.45
CA PRO A 75 29.64 -10.81 -25.22
C PRO A 75 28.23 -11.42 -25.41
N GLY A 76 28.10 -12.75 -25.45
CA GLY A 76 26.81 -13.43 -25.50
C GLY A 76 25.98 -13.39 -24.21
N LYS A 77 26.64 -13.31 -23.03
CA LYS A 77 25.96 -13.18 -21.73
C LYS A 77 25.56 -11.73 -21.45
N GLN A 78 26.31 -10.75 -21.95
CA GLN A 78 25.99 -9.32 -21.84
C GLN A 78 24.67 -8.97 -22.53
N GLY A 79 24.45 -9.48 -23.76
CA GLY A 79 23.20 -9.23 -24.50
C GLY A 79 21.96 -9.77 -23.79
N LYS A 80 22.05 -10.97 -23.20
CA LYS A 80 20.95 -11.57 -22.46
C LYS A 80 20.60 -10.80 -21.18
N ILE A 81 21.61 -10.36 -20.42
CA ILE A 81 21.41 -9.56 -19.20
C ILE A 81 20.76 -8.21 -19.54
N TYR A 82 21.19 -7.58 -20.63
CA TYR A 82 20.62 -6.30 -21.07
C TYR A 82 19.15 -6.44 -21.49
N GLN A 83 18.80 -7.54 -22.15
CA GLN A 83 17.42 -7.82 -22.51
C GLN A 83 16.53 -8.08 -21.28
N GLU A 84 16.98 -8.91 -20.33
CA GLU A 84 16.26 -9.16 -19.07
C GLU A 84 16.05 -7.86 -18.26
N TYR A 85 17.04 -6.96 -18.28
CA TYR A 85 16.94 -5.62 -17.68
C TYR A 85 15.87 -4.76 -18.33
N GLN A 86 15.84 -4.71 -19.67
CA GLN A 86 14.83 -3.97 -20.42
C GLN A 86 13.43 -4.53 -20.19
N GLU A 87 13.27 -5.85 -20.21
CA GLU A 87 11.98 -6.52 -19.96
C GLU A 87 11.45 -6.21 -18.56
N LEU A 88 12.33 -6.15 -17.55
CA LEU A 88 11.92 -5.78 -16.19
C LEU A 88 11.46 -4.32 -16.09
N ILE A 89 12.21 -3.39 -16.70
CA ILE A 89 11.82 -1.97 -16.74
C ILE A 89 10.51 -1.79 -17.50
N ASP A 90 10.37 -2.43 -18.65
CA ASP A 90 9.16 -2.35 -19.47
C ASP A 90 7.97 -2.97 -18.73
N GLY A 91 8.18 -4.08 -18.01
CA GLY A 91 7.16 -4.71 -17.16
C GLY A 91 6.70 -3.81 -16.01
N VAL A 92 7.64 -3.12 -15.33
CA VAL A 92 7.32 -2.15 -14.28
C VAL A 92 6.50 -0.98 -14.86
N ASN A 93 6.97 -0.39 -15.95
CA ASN A 93 6.25 0.72 -16.58
C ASN A 93 4.86 0.28 -17.06
N ALA A 94 4.76 -0.87 -17.72
CA ALA A 94 3.47 -1.43 -18.14
C ALA A 94 2.52 -1.62 -16.96
N ALA A 95 3.01 -2.13 -15.82
CA ALA A 95 2.21 -2.26 -14.60
C ALA A 95 1.71 -0.89 -14.09
N ILE A 96 2.55 0.14 -14.12
CA ILE A 96 2.17 1.50 -13.70
C ILE A 96 1.11 2.10 -14.64
N TYR A 97 1.28 1.99 -15.96
CA TYR A 97 0.32 2.52 -16.96
C TYR A 97 -1.00 1.75 -16.95
N LEU A 98 -0.96 0.42 -16.87
CA LEU A 98 -2.14 -0.44 -16.89
C LEU A 98 -2.86 -0.53 -15.54
N ARG A 99 -2.24 -0.01 -14.47
CA ARG A 99 -2.70 -0.15 -13.08
C ARG A 99 -2.93 -1.61 -12.73
N ARG A 100 -1.99 -2.48 -13.08
CA ARG A 100 -2.08 -3.93 -12.81
C ARG A 100 -0.99 -4.35 -11.82
N PRO A 101 -1.28 -5.34 -10.94
CA PRO A 101 -0.25 -5.94 -10.11
C PRO A 101 0.89 -6.51 -10.96
N LEU A 102 2.12 -6.32 -10.50
CA LEU A 102 3.33 -6.87 -11.08
C LEU A 102 3.76 -8.12 -10.29
N LEU A 103 3.81 -9.28 -10.93
CA LEU A 103 4.40 -10.49 -10.34
C LEU A 103 5.87 -10.58 -10.77
N VAL A 104 6.78 -10.53 -9.81
CA VAL A 104 8.23 -10.60 -10.06
C VAL A 104 8.70 -12.00 -9.70
N THR A 105 9.14 -12.76 -10.70
CA THR A 105 9.69 -14.11 -10.49
C THR A 105 11.21 -14.11 -10.65
N GLY A 106 11.89 -15.07 -10.05
CA GLY A 106 13.35 -15.16 -10.10
C GLY A 106 13.96 -15.99 -8.98
N ARG A 107 15.28 -16.19 -9.02
CA ARG A 107 16.00 -16.97 -8.01
C ARG A 107 15.94 -16.31 -6.62
N PRO A 108 16.04 -17.08 -5.52
CA PRO A 108 16.25 -16.51 -4.20
C PRO A 108 17.46 -15.56 -4.19
N GLY A 109 17.35 -14.42 -3.51
CA GLY A 109 18.43 -13.43 -3.44
C GLY A 109 18.61 -12.55 -4.69
N SER A 110 17.80 -12.69 -5.74
CA SER A 110 17.85 -11.82 -6.93
C SER A 110 17.33 -10.40 -6.70
N GLY A 111 16.94 -10.06 -5.47
CA GLY A 111 16.47 -8.72 -5.10
C GLY A 111 15.05 -8.39 -5.55
N LYS A 112 14.18 -9.39 -5.79
CA LYS A 112 12.75 -9.21 -6.12
C LYS A 112 12.05 -8.21 -5.19
N THR A 113 12.17 -8.44 -3.89
CA THR A 113 11.65 -7.57 -2.83
C THR A 113 12.22 -6.15 -2.90
N SER A 114 13.49 -6.00 -3.31
CA SER A 114 14.18 -4.71 -3.40
C SER A 114 13.69 -3.85 -4.57
N LEU A 115 13.10 -4.46 -5.62
CA LEU A 115 12.52 -3.73 -6.74
C LEU A 115 11.40 -2.78 -6.29
N ALA A 116 10.52 -3.20 -5.38
CA ALA A 116 9.46 -2.34 -4.86
C ALA A 116 10.01 -1.09 -4.16
N TYR A 117 11.10 -1.23 -3.39
CA TYR A 117 11.78 -0.11 -2.74
C TYR A 117 12.49 0.79 -3.75
N ALA A 118 13.06 0.22 -4.81
CA ALA A 118 13.69 0.98 -5.89
C ALA A 118 12.66 1.86 -6.62
N ILE A 119 11.49 1.29 -6.95
CA ILE A 119 10.41 2.05 -7.60
C ILE A 119 9.89 3.16 -6.68
N ALA A 120 9.69 2.85 -5.38
CA ALA A 120 9.25 3.85 -4.41
C ALA A 120 10.25 5.01 -4.24
N TYR A 121 11.54 4.69 -4.27
CA TYR A 121 12.64 5.65 -4.18
C TYR A 121 12.73 6.54 -5.43
N GLU A 122 12.79 5.93 -6.61
CA GLU A 122 12.98 6.62 -7.89
C GLU A 122 11.76 7.51 -8.22
N LEU A 123 10.55 7.01 -8.01
CA LEU A 123 9.30 7.74 -8.30
C LEU A 123 8.78 8.58 -7.13
N GLN A 124 9.54 8.68 -6.03
CA GLN A 124 9.19 9.47 -4.84
C GLN A 124 7.78 9.15 -4.27
N LEU A 125 7.45 7.86 -4.13
CA LEU A 125 6.11 7.39 -3.72
C LEU A 125 5.92 7.19 -2.21
N GLY A 126 6.88 7.67 -1.41
CA GLY A 126 6.86 7.52 0.04
C GLY A 126 7.24 6.11 0.51
N PRO A 127 6.94 5.76 1.78
CA PRO A 127 7.29 4.45 2.31
C PRO A 127 6.49 3.33 1.65
N VAL A 128 7.17 2.21 1.40
CA VAL A 128 6.58 0.97 0.88
C VAL A 128 5.74 0.31 1.97
N LEU A 129 4.51 -0.06 1.63
CA LEU A 129 3.65 -0.86 2.48
C LEU A 129 3.98 -2.33 2.23
N ALA A 130 4.75 -2.95 3.12
CA ALA A 130 5.16 -4.35 2.98
C ALA A 130 4.20 -5.28 3.72
N TRP A 131 3.76 -6.34 3.06
CA TRP A 131 2.94 -7.41 3.61
C TRP A 131 3.53 -8.77 3.26
N SER A 132 4.14 -9.41 4.25
CA SER A 132 4.73 -10.75 4.08
C SER A 132 3.68 -11.84 4.29
N ILE A 133 3.63 -12.78 3.36
CA ILE A 133 2.68 -13.88 3.34
C ILE A 133 3.26 -15.11 4.01
N THR A 134 2.40 -15.80 4.76
CA THR A 134 2.68 -17.09 5.39
C THR A 134 1.55 -18.04 5.06
N THR A 135 1.72 -19.33 5.38
CA THR A 135 0.70 -20.36 5.15
C THR A 135 -0.61 -20.14 5.93
N ARG A 136 -0.62 -19.22 6.89
CA ARG A 136 -1.81 -18.87 7.70
C ARG A 136 -2.34 -17.46 7.39
N THR A 137 -1.71 -16.75 6.45
CA THR A 137 -2.11 -15.39 6.11
C THR A 137 -3.39 -15.41 5.29
N ILE A 138 -4.42 -14.71 5.79
CA ILE A 138 -5.67 -14.45 5.08
C ILE A 138 -5.77 -12.96 4.73
N LEU A 139 -6.60 -12.62 3.72
CA LEU A 139 -6.73 -11.24 3.24
C LEU A 139 -7.09 -10.26 4.36
N HIS A 140 -7.96 -10.66 5.28
CA HIS A 140 -8.41 -9.83 6.41
C HIS A 140 -7.23 -9.24 7.21
N HIS A 141 -6.18 -10.02 7.48
CA HIS A 141 -4.98 -9.54 8.19
C HIS A 141 -4.22 -8.45 7.43
N GLY A 142 -4.27 -8.47 6.09
CA GLY A 142 -3.69 -7.41 5.26
C GLY A 142 -4.55 -6.14 5.24
N LEU A 143 -5.87 -6.28 5.39
CA LEU A 143 -6.82 -5.17 5.33
C LEU A 143 -6.86 -4.37 6.63
N TYR A 144 -7.19 -4.99 7.75
CA TYR A 144 -7.25 -4.32 9.05
C TYR A 144 -7.26 -5.31 10.22
N ASN A 145 -6.86 -4.82 11.39
CA ASN A 145 -7.01 -5.51 12.67
C ASN A 145 -8.01 -4.75 13.55
N TYR A 146 -8.84 -5.51 14.27
CA TYR A 146 -9.82 -4.98 15.22
C TYR A 146 -9.57 -5.58 16.60
N ASP A 147 -9.20 -4.73 17.56
CA ASP A 147 -8.95 -5.15 18.94
C ASP A 147 -10.23 -5.12 19.78
N ALA A 148 -11.02 -6.19 19.66
CA ALA A 148 -12.25 -6.36 20.42
C ALA A 148 -12.02 -6.45 21.94
N ILE A 149 -10.86 -6.95 22.37
CA ILE A 149 -10.53 -7.16 23.79
C ILE A 149 -10.23 -5.81 24.44
N ALA A 150 -9.36 -5.00 23.83
CA ALA A 150 -9.08 -3.65 24.31
C ALA A 150 -10.36 -2.80 24.36
N ARG A 151 -11.26 -2.97 23.39
CA ARG A 151 -12.58 -2.34 23.41
C ARG A 151 -13.37 -2.79 24.63
N LEU A 152 -13.53 -4.10 24.84
CA LEU A 152 -14.30 -4.64 25.96
C LEU A 152 -13.75 -4.18 27.32
N GLN A 153 -12.43 -4.17 27.50
CA GLN A 153 -11.78 -3.68 28.70
C GLN A 153 -12.06 -2.19 28.95
N HIS A 154 -12.00 -1.35 27.89
CA HIS A 154 -12.33 0.07 28.03
C HIS A 154 -13.82 0.27 28.38
N LEU A 155 -14.74 -0.50 27.78
CA LEU A 155 -16.16 -0.46 28.14
C LEU A 155 -16.38 -0.82 29.63
N GLN A 156 -15.66 -1.82 30.16
CA GLN A 156 -15.73 -2.20 31.58
C GLN A 156 -15.23 -1.09 32.51
N LEU A 157 -14.09 -0.47 32.19
CA LEU A 157 -13.53 0.64 32.98
C LEU A 157 -14.47 1.85 33.00
N LEU A 158 -15.14 2.14 31.89
CA LEU A 158 -16.11 3.23 31.82
C LEU A 158 -17.35 2.95 32.68
N LYS A 159 -17.85 1.71 32.70
CA LYS A 159 -18.96 1.32 33.60
C LYS A 159 -18.59 1.51 35.07
N LEU A 160 -17.40 1.06 35.49
CA LEU A 160 -16.92 1.26 36.86
C LEU A 160 -16.78 2.74 37.22
N LYS A 161 -16.30 3.58 36.28
CA LYS A 161 -16.21 5.03 36.49
C LYS A 161 -17.58 5.71 36.61
N GLN A 162 -18.58 5.22 35.87
CA GLN A 162 -19.97 5.67 36.02
C GLN A 162 -20.55 5.32 37.39
N GLU A 163 -20.26 4.11 37.89
CA GLU A 163 -20.67 3.67 39.24
C GLU A 163 -20.04 4.54 40.36
N ILE A 164 -18.83 5.07 40.13
CA ILE A 164 -18.12 5.97 41.06
C ILE A 164 -18.55 7.45 40.87
N GLY A 165 -19.53 7.73 40.01
CA GLY A 165 -20.04 9.08 39.77
C GLY A 165 -19.09 9.99 38.96
N GLN A 166 -18.07 9.42 38.31
CA GLN A 166 -17.10 10.12 37.49
C GLN A 166 -17.17 9.65 36.02
N GLY A 167 -18.24 9.98 35.28
CA GLY A 167 -18.27 9.65 33.85
C GLY A 167 -19.47 10.15 33.06
N ALA A 168 -19.21 10.82 31.93
CA ALA A 168 -20.23 11.16 30.93
C ALA A 168 -20.63 9.91 30.10
N PRO A 169 -21.93 9.66 29.85
CA PRO A 169 -22.40 8.45 29.17
C PRO A 169 -22.20 8.40 27.65
N GLN A 170 -21.80 9.49 26.98
CA GLN A 170 -21.90 9.60 25.51
C GLN A 170 -20.69 9.09 24.70
N GLN A 171 -19.52 8.84 25.30
CA GLN A 171 -18.30 8.53 24.52
C GLN A 171 -18.11 7.05 24.12
N LEU A 172 -19.00 6.16 24.57
CA LEU A 172 -18.86 4.69 24.45
C LEU A 172 -19.10 4.16 23.03
N GLU A 173 -20.03 4.76 22.29
CA GLU A 173 -20.42 4.30 20.95
C GLU A 173 -19.59 4.96 19.83
N GLU A 174 -19.04 6.15 20.07
CA GLU A 174 -18.50 7.00 19.01
C GLU A 174 -17.07 6.66 18.57
N ASN A 175 -16.34 5.81 19.30
CA ASN A 175 -14.88 5.67 19.13
C ASN A 175 -14.38 4.27 18.75
N ILE A 176 -15.18 3.47 18.04
CA ILE A 176 -14.72 2.15 17.55
C ILE A 176 -13.43 2.24 16.72
N GLY A 177 -13.21 3.36 16.03
CA GLY A 177 -12.03 3.58 15.19
C GLY A 177 -10.69 3.51 15.93
N GLN A 178 -10.68 3.75 17.26
CA GLN A 178 -9.46 3.67 18.07
C GLN A 178 -8.92 2.24 18.18
N TYR A 179 -9.81 1.25 18.10
CA TYR A 179 -9.49 -0.18 18.15
C TYR A 179 -9.27 -0.78 16.76
N LEU A 180 -9.42 0.03 15.71
CA LEU A 180 -9.16 -0.37 14.33
C LEU A 180 -7.80 0.14 13.88
N GLN A 181 -7.02 -0.76 13.30
CA GLN A 181 -5.75 -0.43 12.66
C GLN A 181 -5.73 -1.06 11.28
N LEU A 182 -5.62 -0.25 10.22
CA LEU A 182 -5.49 -0.77 8.87
C LEU A 182 -4.13 -1.46 8.70
N GLY A 183 -4.15 -2.61 8.04
CA GLY A 183 -2.95 -3.31 7.62
C GLY A 183 -2.31 -2.66 6.39
N PRO A 184 -1.22 -3.23 5.87
CA PRO A 184 -0.51 -2.67 4.72
C PRO A 184 -1.38 -2.62 3.45
N VAL A 185 -2.16 -3.67 3.18
CA VAL A 185 -3.08 -3.72 2.04
C VAL A 185 -4.19 -2.70 2.23
N GLY A 186 -4.85 -2.69 3.40
CA GLY A 186 -5.93 -1.74 3.65
C GLY A 186 -5.48 -0.28 3.57
N THR A 187 -4.27 0.00 4.06
CA THR A 187 -3.65 1.33 3.96
C THR A 187 -3.32 1.70 2.51
N ALA A 188 -2.87 0.75 1.68
CA ALA A 188 -2.55 0.99 0.27
C ALA A 188 -3.80 1.34 -0.56
N PHE A 189 -4.95 0.79 -0.18
CA PHE A 189 -6.25 1.05 -0.81
C PHE A 189 -6.96 2.30 -0.29
N LEU A 190 -6.36 3.05 0.63
CA LEU A 190 -6.88 4.36 0.97
C LEU A 190 -6.77 5.33 -0.20
N PRO A 191 -7.71 6.27 -0.35
CA PRO A 191 -7.63 7.31 -1.35
C PRO A 191 -6.39 8.18 -1.07
N SER A 192 -5.56 8.35 -2.10
CA SER A 192 -4.27 9.02 -2.03
C SER A 192 -4.08 9.94 -3.23
N TYR A 193 -3.24 10.97 -3.07
CA TYR A 193 -2.91 11.90 -4.15
C TYR A 193 -2.10 11.21 -5.28
N ARG A 194 -1.22 10.27 -4.90
CA ARG A 194 -0.42 9.43 -5.79
C ARG A 194 -0.58 7.94 -5.43
N PRO A 195 -0.33 7.02 -6.38
CA PRO A 195 -0.38 5.59 -6.09
C PRO A 195 0.59 5.23 -4.96
N ARG A 196 0.11 4.45 -3.98
CA ARG A 196 0.95 3.88 -2.91
C ARG A 196 1.66 2.64 -3.44
N VAL A 197 2.89 2.39 -3.01
CA VAL A 197 3.59 1.14 -3.33
C VAL A 197 3.26 0.08 -2.29
N LEU A 198 2.66 -1.02 -2.74
CA LEU A 198 2.32 -2.19 -1.93
C LEU A 198 3.20 -3.35 -2.36
N LEU A 199 3.99 -3.88 -1.43
CA LEU A 199 4.79 -5.09 -1.62
C LEU A 199 4.08 -6.25 -0.93
N ILE A 200 3.71 -7.27 -1.70
CA ILE A 200 3.20 -8.55 -1.18
C ILE A 200 4.31 -9.58 -1.36
N ASP A 201 5.00 -9.90 -0.27
CA ASP A 201 6.21 -10.74 -0.31
C ASP A 201 5.87 -12.18 0.05
N GLU A 202 6.56 -13.13 -0.59
CA GLU A 202 6.40 -14.57 -0.38
C GLU A 202 4.99 -15.07 -0.72
N ILE A 203 4.39 -14.54 -1.80
CA ILE A 203 3.02 -14.91 -2.21
C ILE A 203 2.90 -16.40 -2.55
N ASP A 204 4.01 -17.04 -2.92
CA ASP A 204 4.09 -18.48 -3.15
C ASP A 204 3.77 -19.33 -1.91
N LYS A 205 3.88 -18.76 -0.70
CA LYS A 205 3.54 -19.43 0.57
C LYS A 205 2.06 -19.33 0.94
N SER A 206 1.25 -18.64 0.15
CA SER A 206 -0.16 -18.41 0.46
C SER A 206 -0.97 -19.70 0.44
N ASP A 207 -2.04 -19.72 1.24
CA ASP A 207 -3.12 -20.69 1.03
C ASP A 207 -3.81 -20.46 -0.34
N ILE A 208 -4.48 -21.50 -0.86
CA ILE A 208 -5.15 -21.48 -2.17
C ILE A 208 -6.21 -20.38 -2.32
N ASN A 209 -6.80 -19.92 -1.21
CA ASN A 209 -7.86 -18.91 -1.24
C ASN A 209 -7.32 -17.48 -1.45
N LEU A 210 -6.13 -17.19 -0.92
CA LEU A 210 -5.64 -15.81 -0.84
C LEU A 210 -5.46 -15.13 -2.22
N PRO A 211 -4.89 -15.78 -3.26
CA PRO A 211 -4.78 -15.16 -4.59
C PRO A 211 -6.14 -14.75 -5.17
N ASN A 212 -7.18 -15.58 -4.99
CA ASN A 212 -8.53 -15.27 -5.47
C ASN A 212 -9.15 -14.10 -4.70
N ASP A 213 -8.96 -14.06 -3.38
CA ASP A 213 -9.42 -12.93 -2.56
C ASP A 213 -8.75 -11.62 -2.98
N LEU A 214 -7.45 -11.66 -3.31
CA LEU A 214 -6.72 -10.50 -3.81
C LEU A 214 -7.21 -10.06 -5.20
N LEU A 215 -7.54 -10.99 -6.09
CA LEU A 215 -8.14 -10.65 -7.39
C LEU A 215 -9.43 -9.85 -7.22
N ASN A 216 -10.34 -10.32 -6.35
CA ASN A 216 -11.60 -9.61 -6.06
C ASN A 216 -11.33 -8.21 -5.49
N LEU A 217 -10.44 -8.09 -4.49
CA LEU A 217 -10.04 -6.79 -3.93
C LEU A 217 -9.50 -5.85 -5.02
N PHE A 218 -8.66 -6.38 -5.92
CA PHE A 218 -8.08 -5.60 -6.99
C PHE A 218 -9.18 -5.15 -7.94
N GLU A 219 -10.06 -6.02 -8.39
CA GLU A 219 -11.16 -5.65 -9.31
C GLU A 219 -12.10 -4.59 -8.70
N GLU A 220 -12.49 -4.74 -7.44
CA GLU A 220 -13.38 -3.79 -6.76
C GLU A 220 -12.69 -2.46 -6.43
N GLY A 221 -11.37 -2.48 -6.21
CA GLY A 221 -10.58 -1.31 -5.83
C GLY A 221 -10.89 -0.79 -4.43
N GLY A 222 -11.49 -1.61 -3.57
CA GLY A 222 -11.95 -1.23 -2.25
C GLY A 222 -12.45 -2.42 -1.43
N TYR A 223 -12.78 -2.16 -0.18
CA TYR A 223 -13.29 -3.16 0.77
C TYR A 223 -14.17 -2.48 1.82
N SER A 224 -15.02 -3.27 2.49
CA SER A 224 -15.82 -2.82 3.64
C SER A 224 -15.21 -3.25 4.98
N ILE A 225 -15.52 -2.48 6.02
CA ILE A 225 -15.19 -2.76 7.41
C ILE A 225 -16.53 -2.96 8.13
N PRO A 226 -16.99 -4.22 8.29
CA PRO A 226 -18.30 -4.54 8.85
C PRO A 226 -18.58 -3.90 10.21
N GLU A 227 -17.55 -3.75 11.05
CA GLU A 227 -17.64 -3.11 12.36
C GLU A 227 -18.08 -1.64 12.28
N LEU A 228 -17.64 -0.93 11.23
CA LEU A 228 -18.02 0.46 10.97
C LEU A 228 -19.38 0.56 10.26
N GLU A 229 -19.69 -0.37 9.35
CA GLU A 229 -20.99 -0.39 8.65
C GLU A 229 -22.15 -0.66 9.62
N ARG A 230 -21.99 -1.61 10.56
CA ARG A 230 -23.04 -1.98 11.52
C ARG A 230 -23.48 -0.84 12.43
N LEU A 231 -22.55 0.02 12.82
CA LEU A 231 -22.82 1.12 13.74
C LEU A 231 -23.49 2.33 13.05
N LYS A 232 -23.72 2.26 11.73
CA LYS A 232 -24.14 3.41 10.90
C LYS A 232 -23.30 4.66 11.21
N THR A 233 -22.04 4.46 11.62
CA THR A 233 -21.20 5.55 12.07
C THR A 233 -20.95 6.47 10.89
N GLN A 234 -21.33 7.75 11.04
CA GLN A 234 -21.12 8.73 9.98
C GLN A 234 -19.64 8.85 9.64
N ALA A 235 -18.74 8.76 10.63
CA ALA A 235 -17.32 8.59 10.39
C ALA A 235 -16.53 8.11 11.62
N ALA A 236 -15.47 7.33 11.39
CA ALA A 236 -14.52 6.91 12.42
C ALA A 236 -13.09 7.28 12.03
N ILE A 237 -12.28 7.73 13.00
CA ILE A 237 -10.84 7.93 12.81
C ILE A 237 -10.14 6.61 13.14
N VAL A 238 -9.41 6.06 12.17
CA VAL A 238 -8.68 4.80 12.31
C VAL A 238 -7.18 5.01 12.13
N ARG A 239 -6.38 4.18 12.79
CA ARG A 239 -4.93 4.14 12.59
C ARG A 239 -4.61 3.42 11.28
N THR A 240 -3.50 3.77 10.66
CA THR A 240 -3.04 3.13 9.43
C THR A 240 -1.68 2.48 9.63
N ALA A 241 -1.19 1.74 8.63
CA ALA A 241 0.17 1.21 8.63
C ALA A 241 1.23 2.33 8.54
N ASP A 242 0.86 3.52 8.05
CA ASP A 242 1.70 4.71 8.10
C ASP A 242 1.71 5.25 9.54
N VAL A 243 2.83 5.03 10.25
CA VAL A 243 2.97 5.40 11.68
C VAL A 243 2.70 6.88 11.89
N GLY A 244 1.77 7.20 12.80
CA GLY A 244 1.39 8.57 13.14
C GLY A 244 0.44 9.24 12.13
N VAL A 245 0.02 8.54 11.07
CA VAL A 245 -0.94 9.06 10.08
C VAL A 245 -2.26 8.29 10.21
N ALA A 246 -3.20 8.89 10.96
CA ALA A 246 -4.57 8.38 11.04
C ALA A 246 -5.43 8.89 9.87
N THR A 247 -6.54 8.20 9.60
CA THR A 247 -7.49 8.58 8.55
C THR A 247 -8.93 8.50 9.03
N LYS A 248 -9.77 9.36 8.49
CA LYS A 248 -11.23 9.29 8.66
C LYS A 248 -11.80 8.32 7.63
N ILE A 249 -12.59 7.35 8.07
CA ILE A 249 -13.36 6.43 7.23
C ILE A 249 -14.84 6.75 7.44
N VAL A 250 -15.58 6.93 6.33
CA VAL A 250 -17.00 7.27 6.31
C VAL A 250 -17.79 6.05 5.86
N GLY A 251 -18.85 5.69 6.59
CA GLY A 251 -19.75 4.59 6.22
C GLY A 251 -19.10 3.22 6.14
N GLY A 252 -17.94 3.03 6.78
CA GLY A 252 -17.24 1.74 6.83
C GLY A 252 -16.69 1.24 5.49
N ARG A 253 -16.57 2.09 4.47
CA ARG A 253 -16.04 1.68 3.16
C ARG A 253 -14.73 2.37 2.84
N VAL A 254 -13.76 1.58 2.40
CA VAL A 254 -12.47 2.06 1.90
C VAL A 254 -12.42 1.81 0.40
N GLN A 255 -12.09 2.84 -0.37
CA GLN A 255 -11.93 2.74 -1.80
C GLN A 255 -10.76 3.61 -2.25
N CYS A 256 -9.89 3.05 -3.09
CA CYS A 256 -8.75 3.77 -3.60
C CYS A 256 -9.19 4.82 -4.64
N TYR A 257 -8.38 5.87 -4.80
CA TYR A 257 -8.55 6.83 -5.90
C TYR A 257 -7.54 6.54 -7.00
N GLN A 258 -6.26 6.51 -6.62
CA GLN A 258 -5.18 5.97 -7.43
C GLN A 258 -4.98 4.52 -7.02
N PHE A 259 -5.09 3.60 -7.98
CA PHE A 259 -4.79 2.18 -7.72
C PHE A 259 -3.33 2.05 -7.24
N PRO A 260 -3.06 1.31 -6.15
CA PRO A 260 -1.70 1.16 -5.66
C PRO A 260 -0.82 0.43 -6.68
N LEU A 261 0.46 0.77 -6.71
CA LEU A 261 1.45 -0.01 -7.44
C LEU A 261 1.76 -1.27 -6.61
N VAL A 262 1.16 -2.39 -7.00
CA VAL A 262 1.30 -3.67 -6.31
C VAL A 262 2.43 -4.47 -6.93
N VAL A 263 3.43 -4.82 -6.13
CA VAL A 263 4.54 -5.71 -6.49
C VAL A 263 4.40 -7.00 -5.66
N MET A 264 4.28 -8.14 -6.32
CA MET A 264 4.17 -9.46 -5.69
C MET A 264 5.45 -10.26 -5.96
N THR A 265 6.04 -10.87 -4.93
CA THR A 265 7.36 -11.53 -5.00
C THR A 265 7.39 -12.93 -4.42
#